data_AF-A0AB73TQ83-F1
#
_entry.id   AF-A0AB73TQ83-F1
#
_cell.length_a   1.000
_cell.length_b   1.000
_cell.length_c   1.000
_cell.angle_alpha   90.00
_cell.angle_beta   90.00
_cell.angle_gamma   90.00
#
_symmetry.space_group_name_H-M   'P 1'
#
loop_
_entity.id
_entity.type
_entity.pdbx_description
1 polymer ?
#
loop_
_entity_poly.entity_id
_entity_poly.type
_entity_poly.pdbx_seq_one_letter_code
_entity_poly.pdbx_strand_id
1 'polypeptide(L)' 'MIENRLIDQICCLDQNVDTLELIESICFNTVVLDLRAENDNCVTHIIINQEMAQKLSESLKKWAEGGNNENN' A
#
# COMPACT_ATOMS: atom_id res chain seq x y z
N MET A 1 1.11 9.35 -22.67
CA MET A 1 0.30 9.19 -21.46
C MET A 1 1.06 8.20 -20.61
N ILE A 2 1.50 8.57 -19.41
CA ILE A 2 2.16 7.61 -18.52
C ILE A 2 1.02 6.79 -17.92
N GLU A 3 1.00 5.49 -18.21
CA GLU A 3 -0.01 4.57 -17.70
C GLU A 3 0.32 4.17 -16.27
N ASN A 4 -0.72 3.91 -15.47
CA ASN A 4 -0.56 3.34 -14.14
C ASN A 4 0.21 2.02 -14.24
N ARG A 5 1.19 1.83 -13.35
CA ARG A 5 2.03 0.66 -13.35
C ARG A 5 1.75 -0.15 -12.09
N LEU A 6 1.24 -1.37 -12.26
CA LEU A 6 1.19 -2.34 -11.16
C LEU A 6 2.62 -2.69 -10.74
N ILE A 7 2.94 -2.43 -9.47
CA ILE A 7 4.23 -2.71 -8.85
C ILE A 7 4.20 -4.08 -8.18
N ASP A 8 3.14 -4.35 -7.42
CA ASP A 8 2.99 -5.61 -6.70
C ASP A 8 1.51 -5.92 -6.45
N GLN A 9 1.20 -7.18 -6.21
CA GLN A 9 -0.15 -7.65 -5.88
C GLN A 9 -0.06 -8.80 -4.88
N ILE A 10 -0.80 -8.66 -3.78
CA ILE A 10 -0.96 -9.68 -2.75
C ILE A 10 -2.40 -10.17 -2.80
N CYS A 11 -2.57 -11.45 -3.10
CA CYS A 11 -3.88 -12.11 -3.02
C CYS A 11 -4.02 -12.80 -1.66
N CYS A 12 -5.06 -12.45 -0.92
CA CYS A 12 -5.43 -13.15 0.30
C CYS A 12 -6.02 -14.52 -0.05
N LEU A 13 -5.54 -15.57 0.62
CA LEU A 13 -5.96 -16.95 0.38
C LEU A 13 -7.23 -17.36 1.16
N ASP A 14 -7.84 -16.44 1.90
CA ASP A 14 -9.05 -16.72 2.66
C ASP A 14 -10.32 -16.67 1.78
N GLN A 15 -11.48 -16.87 2.40
CA GLN A 15 -12.76 -16.98 1.70
C GLN A 15 -13.26 -15.68 1.08
N ASN A 16 -12.63 -14.53 1.35
CA ASN A 16 -13.12 -13.23 0.94
C ASN A 16 -12.56 -12.77 -0.43
N VAL A 17 -11.59 -13.52 -0.98
CA VAL A 17 -10.95 -13.24 -2.29
C VAL A 17 -10.42 -11.80 -2.36
N ASP A 18 -9.78 -11.37 -1.28
CA ASP A 18 -9.28 -10.00 -1.17
C ASP A 18 -7.97 -9.84 -1.93
N THR A 19 -7.81 -8.69 -2.58
CA THR A 19 -6.54 -8.30 -3.21
C THR A 19 -6.04 -6.98 -2.65
N LEU A 20 -4.73 -6.89 -2.43
CA LEU A 20 -4.02 -5.66 -2.19
C LEU A 20 -3.06 -5.42 -3.35
N GLU A 21 -3.31 -4.37 -4.12
CA GLU A 21 -2.49 -3.95 -5.25
C GLU A 21 -1.69 -2.71 -4.87
N LEU A 22 -0.43 -2.71 -5.27
CA LEU A 22 0.49 -1.59 -5.15
C LEU A 22 0.70 -0.99 -6.54
N ILE A 23 0.20 0.22 -6.78
CA ILE A 23 0.16 0.81 -8.12
C ILE A 23 0.94 2.14 -8.11
N GLU A 24 1.90 2.29 -9.01
CA GLU A 24 2.51 3.60 -9.29
C GLU A 24 1.61 4.38 -10.27
N SER A 25 1.21 5.58 -9.88
CA SER A 25 0.25 6.40 -10.60
C SER A 25 0.71 7.86 -10.66
N ILE A 26 0.08 8.64 -11.54
CA ILE A 26 0.29 10.09 -11.62
C ILE A 26 -0.98 10.82 -11.19
N CYS A 27 -0.88 11.60 -10.11
CA CYS A 27 -1.92 12.52 -9.67
C CYS A 27 -1.40 13.95 -9.77
N PHE A 28 -2.07 14.81 -10.54
CA PHE A 28 -1.70 16.22 -10.71
C PHE A 28 -0.19 16.42 -11.03
N ASN A 29 0.34 15.67 -12.00
CA ASN A 29 1.76 15.67 -12.39
C ASN A 29 2.75 15.21 -11.30
N THR A 30 2.26 14.57 -10.25
CA THR A 30 3.09 14.01 -9.17
C THR A 30 3.00 12.49 -9.21
N VAL A 31 4.16 11.82 -9.16
CA VAL A 31 4.23 10.36 -9.00
C VAL A 31 3.80 10.00 -7.58
N VAL A 32 2.82 9.13 -7.46
CA VAL A 32 2.25 8.65 -6.20
C VAL A 32 2.17 7.13 -6.18
N LEU A 33 2.09 6.58 -4.98
CA LEU A 33 1.79 5.18 -4.74
C LEU A 33 0.33 5.06 -4.34
N ASP A 34 -0.43 4.27 -5.07
CA ASP A 34 -1.83 3.93 -4.81
C ASP A 34 -1.88 2.50 -4.24
N LEU A 35 -2.26 2.41 -2.97
CA LEU A 35 -2.55 1.16 -2.28
C LEU A 35 -4.03 0.87 -2.47
N ARG A 36 -4.35 -0.04 -3.40
CA ARG A 36 -5.72 -0.42 -3.75
C ARG A 36 -6.05 -1.76 -3.09
N ALA A 37 -6.99 -1.74 -2.15
CA ALA A 37 -7.54 -2.95 -1.54
C ALA A 37 -8.94 -3.21 -2.09
N GLU A 38 -9.21 -4.43 -2.54
CA GLU A 38 -10.53 -4.88 -3.01
C GLU A 38 -11.01 -6.06 -2.17
N ASN A 39 -12.24 -5.96 -1.64
CA ASN A 39 -12.94 -6.99 -0.86
C ASN A 39 -14.44 -6.90 -1.17
N ASP A 40 -15.09 -8.00 -1.60
CA ASP A 40 -16.54 -8.08 -1.86
C ASP A 40 -17.14 -6.87 -2.62
N ASN A 41 -16.49 -6.46 -3.71
CA ASN A 41 -16.82 -5.27 -4.54
C ASN A 41 -16.64 -3.90 -3.86
N CYS A 42 -16.11 -3.86 -2.64
CA CYS A 42 -15.67 -2.63 -1.99
C CYS A 42 -14.20 -2.38 -2.34
N VAL A 43 -13.92 -1.20 -2.89
CA VAL A 43 -12.55 -0.80 -3.25
C VAL A 43 -12.13 0.37 -2.37
N THR A 44 -11.04 0.20 -1.64
CA THR A 44 -10.40 1.24 -0.84
C THR A 44 -9.09 1.65 -1.49
N HIS A 45 -8.89 2.96 -1.65
CA HIS A 45 -7.65 3.52 -2.16
C HIS A 45 -6.97 4.36 -1.08
N ILE A 46 -5.67 4.15 -0.88
CA ILE A 46 -4.82 5.03 -0.09
C ILE A 46 -3.72 5.55 -1.00
N ILE A 47 -3.83 6.82 -1.37
CA ILE A 47 -2.85 7.50 -2.24
C ILE A 47 -1.83 8.21 -1.37
N ILE A 48 -0.56 7.85 -1.53
CA ILE A 48 0.54 8.44 -0.78
C ILE A 48 1.63 8.95 -1.72
N ASN A 49 2.23 10.09 -1.37
CA ASN A 49 3.41 10.58 -2.07
C ASN A 49 4.67 9.83 -1.62
N GLN A 50 5.80 10.10 -2.28
CA GLN A 50 7.07 9.44 -1.99
C GLN A 50 7.53 9.61 -0.54
N GLU A 51 7.35 10.79 0.06
CA GLU A 51 7.74 11.06 1.45
C GLU A 51 6.91 10.22 2.44
N MET A 52 5.59 10.16 2.24
CA MET A 52 4.69 9.35 3.05
C MET A 52 4.95 7.85 2.86
N ALA A 53 5.27 7.41 1.63
CA ALA A 53 5.64 6.03 1.36
C ALA A 53 6.89 5.59 2.13
N GLN A 54 7.91 6.46 2.21
CA GLN A 54 9.11 6.20 3.01
C GLN A 54 8.78 6.04 4.50
N LYS A 55 8.01 6.98 5.07
CA LYS A 55 7.57 6.93 6.48
C LYS A 55 6.73 5.69 6.77
N LEU A 56 5.81 5.33 5.88
CA LEU A 56 4.98 4.14 6.01
C LEU A 56 5.84 2.87 6.01
N SER A 57 6.80 2.76 5.07
CA SER A 57 7.75 1.64 5.02
C SER A 57 8.53 1.49 6.34
N GLU A 58 9.02 2.59 6.91
CA GLU A 58 9.73 2.55 8.21
C GLU A 58 8.82 2.08 9.36
N SER A 59 7.59 2.61 9.44
CA SER A 59 6.62 2.19 10.45
C SER A 59 6.24 0.72 10.30
N LEU A 60 6.03 0.24 9.07
CA LEU A 60 5.70 -1.17 8.80
C LEU A 60 6.85 -2.10 9.17
N LYS A 61 8.11 -1.74 8.86
CA LYS A 61 9.29 -2.51 9.28
C LYS A 61 9.38 -2.62 10.79
N LYS A 62 9.23 -1.50 11.51
CA LYS A 62 9.21 -1.48 12.99
C LYS A 62 8.11 -2.36 13.56
N TRP A 63 6.92 -2.32 12.97
CA TRP A 63 5.80 -3.16 13.39
C TRP A 63 6.10 -4.65 13.16
N ALA A 64 6.62 -5.02 11.99
CA ALA A 64 6.96 -6.41 11.65
C ALA A 64 8.07 -6.99 12.53
N GLU A 65 9.01 -6.15 12.99
CA GLU A 65 10.08 -6.51 13.93
C GLU A 65 9.58 -6.66 15.39
N GLY A 66 8.28 -6.50 15.64
CA GLY A 66 7.65 -6.74 16.93
C GLY A 66 7.32 -5.49 17.74
N GLY A 67 7.47 -4.29 17.17
CA GLY A 67 6.78 -3.04 17.56
C GLY A 67 6.90 -2.53 19.00
N ASN A 68 7.50 -3.26 19.94
CA ASN A 68 7.58 -2.95 21.36
C ASN A 68 8.97 -3.31 21.88
N ASN A 69 9.95 -2.47 21.57
CA ASN A 69 11.05 -2.18 22.50
C ASN A 69 10.81 -0.78 23.07
N GLU A 70 9.64 -0.55 23.65
CA GLU A 70 9.54 0.41 24.75
C GLU A 70 10.15 -0.31 25.96
N ASN A 71 11.37 0.10 26.32
CA ASN A 71 12.12 -0.44 27.43
C ASN A 71 11.27 -0.45 28.71
N ASN A 72 11.18 -1.62 29.35
CA ASN A 72 10.88 -1.76 30.77
C ASN A 72 12.07 -1.24 31.59
#